data_AF-W2CSI7-F1
#
_entry.id   AF-W2CSI7-F1
#
_cell.length_a   1.000
_cell.length_b   1.000
_cell.length_c   1.000
_cell.angle_alpha   90.00
_cell.angle_beta   90.00
_cell.angle_gamma   90.00
#
_symmetry.space_group_name_H-M   'P 1'
#
loop_
_entity.id
_entity.type
_entity.pdbx_description
1 polymer ?
#
loop_
_entity_poly.entity_id
_entity_poly.type
_entity_poly.pdbx_seq_one_letter_code
_entity_poly.pdbx_strand_id
1 'polypeptide(L)'
;MDVRQMREIPIADFLNAMGIQPKKQKGGILWYNAPYRTERTPSLKVDTNNNVWFDFGIGKGGDIFDLAGEFIGSDDFLLRAAFIAKSGTCPLPVLEQPQRSEKKETVFEDIWVRSLQDARLLGYLEERGINAHVAIPNCE
;
A
#
# COMPACT_ATOMS: atom_id res chain seq x y z
N MET A 1 -12.35 -9.86 -2.28
CA MET A 1 -12.94 -8.90 -3.23
C MET A 1 -12.60 -9.38 -4.64
N ASP A 2 -13.58 -9.48 -5.52
CA ASP A 2 -13.38 -9.85 -6.94
C ASP A 2 -12.98 -8.61 -7.77
N VAL A 3 -12.29 -8.81 -8.89
CA VAL A 3 -11.84 -7.74 -9.80
C VAL A 3 -13.01 -6.88 -10.30
N ARG A 4 -14.17 -7.51 -10.56
CA ARG A 4 -15.39 -6.81 -10.97
C ARG A 4 -15.87 -5.83 -9.91
N GLN A 5 -15.86 -6.25 -8.64
CA GLN A 5 -16.26 -5.40 -7.52
C GLN A 5 -15.28 -4.24 -7.32
N MET A 6 -14.00 -4.44 -7.59
CA MET A 6 -13.00 -3.36 -7.53
C MET A 6 -13.26 -2.29 -8.58
N ARG A 7 -13.69 -2.65 -9.79
CA ARG A 7 -14.08 -1.68 -10.83
C ARG A 7 -15.30 -0.83 -10.46
N GLU A 8 -16.15 -1.36 -9.60
CA GLU A 8 -17.35 -0.65 -9.12
C GLU A 8 -17.03 0.36 -8.00
N ILE A 9 -15.82 0.33 -7.42
CA ILE A 9 -15.39 1.35 -6.45
C ILE A 9 -15.43 2.72 -7.13
N PRO A 10 -16.19 3.69 -6.59
CA PRO A 10 -16.21 5.04 -7.15
C PRO A 10 -14.82 5.67 -7.10
N ILE A 11 -14.32 6.14 -8.24
CA ILE A 11 -13.00 6.81 -8.32
C ILE A 11 -12.95 8.03 -7.39
N ALA A 12 -14.08 8.72 -7.22
CA ALA A 12 -14.20 9.84 -6.28
C ALA A 12 -13.92 9.41 -4.83
N ASP A 13 -14.46 8.26 -4.41
CA ASP A 13 -14.24 7.71 -3.07
C ASP A 13 -12.80 7.24 -2.92
N PHE A 14 -12.25 6.58 -3.96
CA PHE A 14 -10.86 6.17 -4.03
C PHE A 14 -9.89 7.34 -3.79
N LEU A 15 -10.09 8.45 -4.50
CA LEU A 15 -9.31 9.67 -4.32
C LEU A 15 -9.53 10.29 -2.93
N ASN A 16 -10.78 10.31 -2.44
CA ASN A 16 -11.12 10.87 -1.13
C ASN A 16 -10.42 10.12 0.01
N ALA A 17 -10.37 8.79 -0.02
CA ALA A 17 -9.69 7.99 0.99
C ALA A 17 -8.17 8.18 0.99
N MET A 18 -7.60 8.55 -0.16
CA MET A 18 -6.21 9.00 -0.26
C MET A 18 -6.02 10.47 0.17
N GLY A 19 -7.06 11.15 0.65
CA GLY A 19 -7.02 12.55 1.09
C GLY A 19 -7.07 13.57 -0.05
N ILE A 20 -7.37 13.14 -1.28
CA ILE A 20 -7.35 13.99 -2.47
C ILE A 20 -8.75 14.52 -2.73
N GLN A 21 -8.93 15.82 -2.51
CA GLN A 21 -10.21 16.50 -2.67
C GLN A 21 -10.36 17.15 -4.05
N PRO A 22 -11.58 17.16 -4.61
CA PRO A 22 -11.84 17.85 -5.87
C PRO A 22 -11.65 19.36 -5.71
N LYS A 23 -11.08 20.00 -6.73
CA LYS A 23 -10.90 21.46 -6.82
C LYS A 23 -12.10 22.15 -7.44
N LYS A 24 -12.82 21.46 -8.34
CA LYS A 24 -14.06 21.97 -8.95
C LYS A 24 -15.02 20.82 -9.15
N GLN A 25 -16.32 21.12 -9.04
CA GLN A 25 -17.39 20.18 -9.31
C GLN A 25 -18.45 20.86 -10.19
N LYS A 26 -18.91 20.16 -11.22
CA LYS A 26 -20.02 20.60 -12.07
C LYS A 26 -20.86 19.37 -12.45
N GLY A 27 -22.02 19.22 -11.82
CA GLY A 27 -22.85 18.02 -11.97
C GLY A 27 -22.07 16.77 -11.56
N GLY A 28 -22.14 15.71 -12.37
CA GLY A 28 -21.38 14.47 -12.18
C GLY A 28 -19.91 14.51 -12.63
N ILE A 29 -19.34 15.70 -12.83
CA ILE A 29 -17.93 15.86 -13.22
C ILE A 29 -17.17 16.53 -12.09
N LEU A 30 -16.12 15.84 -11.63
CA LEU A 30 -15.17 16.33 -10.64
C LEU A 30 -13.84 16.62 -11.31
N TRP A 31 -13.21 17.72 -10.91
CA TRP A 31 -11.89 18.12 -11.37
C TRP A 31 -10.91 18.13 -10.21
N TYR A 32 -9.79 17.45 -10.41
CA TYR A 32 -8.71 17.28 -9.44
C TYR A 32 -7.41 17.82 -10.01
N ASN A 33 -6.49 18.15 -9.11
CA ASN A 33 -5.10 18.24 -9.51
C ASN A 33 -4.57 16.81 -9.71
N ALA A 34 -3.83 16.58 -10.78
CA ALA A 34 -3.18 15.32 -11.08
C ALA A 34 -2.29 14.88 -9.89
N PRO A 35 -2.59 13.75 -9.22
CA PRO A 35 -1.94 13.36 -7.98
C PRO A 35 -0.45 13.05 -8.11
N TYR A 36 -0.05 12.60 -9.29
CA TYR A 36 1.30 12.12 -9.61
C TYR A 36 2.22 13.20 -10.16
N ARG A 37 1.78 14.47 -10.20
CA ARG A 37 2.60 15.60 -10.68
C ARG A 37 2.19 16.93 -10.05
N THR A 38 3.12 17.89 -10.05
CA THR A 38 2.83 19.25 -9.58
C THR A 38 2.16 20.06 -10.68
N GLU A 39 0.90 20.44 -10.50
CA GLU A 39 0.18 21.32 -11.42
C GLU A 39 -0.55 22.46 -10.71
N ARG A 40 -0.65 23.61 -11.40
CA ARG A 40 -1.37 24.80 -10.89
C ARG A 40 -2.84 24.80 -11.25
N THR A 41 -3.20 24.14 -12.35
CA THR A 41 -4.56 24.11 -12.88
C THR A 41 -5.04 22.66 -12.92
N PRO A 42 -6.22 22.34 -12.34
CA PRO A 42 -6.77 20.99 -12.36
C PRO A 42 -6.93 20.48 -13.78
N SER A 43 -6.32 19.34 -14.09
CA SER A 43 -6.39 18.69 -15.41
C SER A 43 -6.99 17.28 -15.35
N LEU A 44 -7.07 16.69 -14.17
CA LEU A 44 -7.66 15.37 -13.96
C LEU A 44 -9.18 15.50 -13.83
N LYS A 45 -9.90 15.01 -14.83
CA LYS A 45 -11.36 14.93 -14.86
C LYS A 45 -11.81 13.55 -14.42
N VAL A 46 -12.74 13.48 -13.48
CA VAL A 46 -13.43 12.25 -13.07
C VAL A 46 -14.91 12.41 -13.37
N ASP A 47 -15.47 11.47 -14.13
CA ASP A 47 -16.90 11.35 -14.40
C ASP A 47 -17.50 10.33 -13.43
N THR A 48 -18.30 10.81 -12.48
CA THR A 48 -18.89 9.97 -11.43
C THR A 48 -20.02 9.10 -11.93
N ASN A 49 -20.66 9.45 -13.06
CA ASN A 49 -21.76 8.67 -13.62
C ASN A 49 -21.24 7.43 -14.34
N ASN A 50 -20.14 7.60 -15.07
CA ASN A 50 -19.50 6.52 -15.82
C ASN A 50 -18.37 5.82 -15.06
N ASN A 51 -18.01 6.33 -13.87
CA ASN A 51 -16.88 5.88 -13.06
C ASN A 51 -15.55 5.76 -13.84
N VAL A 52 -15.26 6.78 -14.65
CA VAL A 52 -14.03 6.86 -15.45
C VAL A 52 -13.31 8.17 -15.20
N TRP A 53 -12.01 8.18 -15.47
CA TRP A 53 -11.19 9.38 -15.37
C TRP A 53 -10.45 9.68 -16.68
N PHE A 54 -10.05 10.93 -16.85
CA PHE A 54 -9.18 11.38 -17.93
C PHE A 54 -8.32 12.57 -17.46
N ASP A 55 -6.99 12.47 -17.59
CA ASP A 55 -6.05 13.58 -17.35
C ASP A 55 -5.69 14.24 -18.69
N PHE A 56 -6.10 15.50 -18.83
CA PHE A 56 -5.85 16.29 -20.04
C PHE A 56 -4.40 16.71 -20.24
N GLY A 57 -3.57 16.72 -19.20
CA GLY A 57 -2.16 17.08 -19.33
C GLY A 57 -1.24 15.92 -19.70
N ILE A 58 -1.64 14.66 -19.51
CA ILE A 58 -0.91 13.48 -20.03
C ILE A 58 -1.66 12.73 -21.15
N GLY A 59 -2.92 13.06 -21.40
CA GLY A 59 -3.72 12.45 -22.47
C GLY A 59 -4.12 11.01 -22.19
N LYS A 60 -4.17 10.61 -20.91
CA LYS A 60 -4.54 9.26 -20.48
C LYS A 60 -5.86 9.27 -19.71
N GLY A 61 -6.51 8.13 -19.71
CA GLY A 61 -7.72 7.90 -18.93
C GLY A 61 -8.06 6.42 -18.90
N GLY A 62 -9.07 6.06 -18.14
CA GLY A 62 -9.48 4.67 -17.99
C GLY A 62 -10.28 4.43 -16.73
N ASP A 63 -10.16 3.21 -16.21
CA ASP A 63 -10.80 2.79 -14.97
C ASP A 63 -9.92 3.06 -13.74
N ILE A 64 -10.38 2.60 -12.57
CA ILE A 64 -9.64 2.72 -11.31
C ILE A 64 -8.28 2.02 -11.32
N PHE A 65 -8.11 0.92 -12.06
CA PHE A 65 -6.83 0.22 -12.19
C PHE A 65 -5.85 1.00 -13.04
N ASP A 66 -6.32 1.62 -14.11
CA ASP A 66 -5.48 2.51 -14.92
C ASP A 66 -5.04 3.71 -14.09
N LEU A 67 -5.93 4.28 -13.28
CA LEU A 67 -5.58 5.36 -12.37
C LEU A 67 -4.53 4.91 -11.36
N ALA A 68 -4.74 3.75 -10.71
CA ALA A 68 -3.78 3.18 -9.77
C ALA A 68 -2.42 2.92 -10.43
N GLY A 69 -2.41 2.51 -11.70
CA GLY A 69 -1.20 2.35 -12.52
C GLY A 69 -0.40 3.65 -12.63
N GLU A 70 -1.08 4.77 -12.88
CA GLU A 70 -0.41 6.08 -12.92
C GLU A 70 0.11 6.54 -11.54
N PHE A 71 -0.55 6.15 -10.44
CA PHE A 71 -0.04 6.43 -9.09
C PHE A 71 1.26 5.68 -8.79
N ILE A 72 1.35 4.41 -9.17
CA ILE A 72 2.50 3.54 -8.85
C ILE A 72 3.57 3.55 -9.96
N GLY A 73 3.25 4.06 -11.14
CA GLY A 73 4.12 4.03 -12.32
C GLY A 73 4.35 2.61 -12.87
N SER A 74 3.35 1.74 -12.78
CA SER A 74 3.48 0.32 -13.16
C SER A 74 2.23 -0.20 -13.88
N ASP A 75 2.49 -1.04 -14.88
CA ASP A 75 1.48 -1.77 -15.64
C ASP A 75 1.14 -3.14 -15.05
N ASP A 76 1.80 -3.53 -13.96
CA ASP A 76 1.51 -4.78 -13.27
C ASP A 76 0.13 -4.73 -12.58
N PHE A 77 -0.76 -5.60 -13.03
CA PHE A 77 -2.14 -5.66 -12.56
C PHE A 77 -2.25 -5.97 -11.05
N LEU A 78 -1.39 -6.85 -10.52
CA LEU A 78 -1.42 -7.23 -9.11
C LEU A 78 -0.99 -6.06 -8.23
N LEU A 79 0.01 -5.29 -8.66
CA LEU A 79 0.43 -4.09 -7.95
C LEU A 79 -0.67 -3.02 -7.96
N ARG A 80 -1.35 -2.81 -9.08
CA ARG A 80 -2.50 -1.91 -9.18
C ARG A 80 -3.64 -2.33 -8.25
N ALA A 81 -3.97 -3.62 -8.23
CA ALA A 81 -5.00 -4.17 -7.36
C ALA A 81 -4.64 -4.03 -5.87
N ALA A 82 -3.40 -4.35 -5.50
CA ALA A 82 -2.91 -4.21 -4.13
C ALA A 82 -2.93 -2.75 -3.66
N PHE A 83 -2.62 -1.80 -4.56
CA PHE A 83 -2.68 -0.37 -4.26
C PHE A 83 -4.11 0.10 -3.96
N ILE A 84 -5.09 -0.32 -4.76
CA ILE A 84 -6.52 -0.03 -4.53
C ILE A 84 -7.04 -0.68 -3.23
N ALA A 85 -6.57 -1.88 -2.90
CA ALA A 85 -6.94 -2.53 -1.65
C ALA A 85 -6.41 -1.75 -0.42
N LYS A 86 -5.23 -1.14 -0.54
CA LYS A 86 -4.56 -0.41 0.52
C LYS A 86 -5.16 0.98 0.78
N SER A 87 -5.81 1.61 -0.20
CA SER A 87 -6.40 2.94 -0.04
C SER A 87 -7.62 2.98 0.90
N GLY A 88 -8.11 1.84 1.39
CA GLY A 88 -9.21 1.79 2.36
C GLY A 88 -10.60 1.98 1.74
N THR A 89 -10.70 2.00 0.41
CA THR A 89 -11.97 2.16 -0.34
C THR A 89 -12.67 0.87 -0.70
N CYS A 90 -12.06 -0.27 -0.36
CA CYS A 90 -12.78 -1.52 -0.41
C CYS A 90 -13.77 -1.53 0.76
N PRO A 91 -15.08 -1.65 0.52
CA PRO A 91 -16.00 -2.02 1.59
C PRO A 91 -15.54 -3.41 2.01
N LEU A 92 -14.81 -3.48 3.12
CA LEU A 92 -14.57 -4.75 3.76
C LEU A 92 -15.98 -5.29 4.04
N PRO A 93 -16.34 -6.51 3.57
CA PRO A 93 -17.52 -7.13 4.14
C PRO A 93 -17.33 -7.05 5.65
N VAL A 94 -18.36 -6.58 6.35
CA VAL A 94 -18.43 -6.68 7.81
C VAL A 94 -18.48 -8.17 8.11
N LEU A 95 -17.32 -8.83 8.02
CA LEU A 95 -16.95 -9.79 9.02
C LEU A 95 -17.03 -8.95 10.29
N GLU A 96 -17.93 -9.27 11.19
CA GLU A 96 -17.78 -8.84 12.58
C GLU A 96 -16.31 -9.06 12.90
N GLN A 97 -15.52 -7.99 12.95
CA GLN A 97 -14.17 -8.09 13.42
C GLN A 97 -14.38 -8.52 14.88
N PRO A 98 -14.03 -9.75 15.28
CA PRO A 98 -13.81 -9.95 16.70
C PRO A 98 -12.76 -8.90 17.00
N GLN A 99 -13.09 -7.93 17.86
CA GLN A 99 -12.27 -6.75 18.11
C GLN A 99 -10.82 -7.18 18.06
N ARG A 100 -10.14 -6.90 16.95
CA ARG A 100 -8.77 -7.35 16.80
C ARG A 100 -8.04 -6.36 17.66
N SER A 101 -7.96 -6.67 18.95
CA SER A 101 -6.86 -6.20 19.77
C SER A 101 -5.65 -6.38 18.88
N GLU A 102 -4.91 -5.31 18.59
CA GLU A 102 -3.61 -5.40 17.92
C GLU A 102 -2.62 -6.12 18.86
N LYS A 103 -2.95 -7.35 19.26
CA LYS A 103 -1.95 -8.33 19.60
C LYS A 103 -1.44 -8.75 18.24
N LYS A 104 -0.34 -8.13 17.81
CA LYS A 104 0.56 -8.79 16.86
C LYS A 104 0.73 -10.20 17.41
N GLU A 105 0.08 -11.19 16.79
CA GLU A 105 0.40 -12.58 17.08
C GLU A 105 1.88 -12.70 16.75
N THR A 106 2.69 -12.79 17.79
CA THR A 106 4.11 -13.03 17.66
C THR A 106 4.21 -14.41 17.01
N VAL A 107 4.65 -14.44 15.75
CA VAL A 107 4.83 -15.68 14.95
C VAL A 107 5.71 -16.71 15.67
N PHE A 108 6.48 -16.25 16.65
CA PHE A 108 7.24 -17.06 17.58
C PHE A 108 6.76 -16.77 19.01
N GLU A 109 6.40 -17.83 19.72
CA GLU A 109 6.18 -17.81 21.16
C GLU A 109 7.39 -18.50 21.83
N ASP A 110 7.71 -18.12 23.07
CA ASP A 110 8.79 -18.74 23.88
C ASP A 110 10.24 -18.48 23.40
N ILE A 111 10.56 -17.23 23.01
CA ILE A 111 11.95 -16.84 22.69
C ILE A 111 12.70 -16.45 23.97
N TRP A 112 13.88 -17.05 24.17
CA TRP A 112 14.81 -16.70 25.25
C TRP A 112 16.17 -16.33 24.70
N VAL A 113 16.73 -15.23 25.18
CA VAL A 113 18.11 -14.84 24.92
C VAL A 113 19.01 -15.52 25.95
N ARG A 114 20.09 -16.15 25.48
CA ARG A 114 21.13 -16.73 26.33
C ARG A 114 22.49 -16.45 25.71
N SER A 115 23.52 -16.44 26.55
CA SER A 115 24.90 -16.32 26.07
C SER A 115 25.20 -17.39 25.02
N LEU A 116 25.95 -16.99 24.00
CA LEU A 116 26.34 -17.87 22.90
C LEU A 116 27.11 -19.09 23.42
N GLN A 117 26.53 -20.28 23.22
CA GLN A 117 27.10 -21.56 23.69
C GLN A 117 27.24 -22.61 22.59
N ASP A 118 26.67 -22.36 21.40
CA ASP A 118 26.70 -23.34 20.31
C ASP A 118 28.11 -23.47 19.71
N ALA A 119 28.67 -24.67 19.80
CA ALA A 119 30.04 -24.95 19.36
C ALA A 119 30.27 -24.71 17.86
N ARG A 120 29.24 -24.86 17.02
CA ARG A 120 29.36 -24.60 15.57
C ARG A 120 29.39 -23.11 15.29
N LEU A 121 28.55 -22.34 15.99
CA LEU A 121 28.57 -20.87 15.88
C LEU A 121 29.88 -20.29 16.42
N LEU A 122 30.39 -20.82 17.54
CA LEU A 122 31.69 -20.42 18.08
C LEU A 122 32.84 -20.79 17.13
N GLY A 123 32.82 -21.99 16.54
CA GLY A 123 33.81 -22.38 15.54
C GLY A 123 33.79 -21.49 14.29
N TYR A 124 32.59 -21.13 13.81
CA TYR A 124 32.46 -20.19 12.69
C TYR A 124 33.01 -18.80 13.02
N LEU A 125 32.81 -18.30 14.24
CA LEU A 125 33.35 -17.02 14.68
C LEU A 125 34.89 -17.08 14.79
N GLU A 126 35.43 -18.20 15.27
CA GLU A 126 36.88 -18.43 15.34
C GLU A 126 37.52 -18.46 13.95
N GLU A 127 36.89 -19.12 12.97
CA GLU A 127 37.31 -19.09 11.55
C GLU A 127 37.32 -17.66 10.99
N ARG A 128 36.46 -16.78 11.52
CA ARG A 128 36.41 -15.35 11.17
C ARG A 128 37.36 -14.49 12.01
N GLY A 129 38.21 -15.10 12.83
CA GLY A 129 39.19 -14.41 13.68
C GLY A 129 38.58 -13.76 14.93
N ILE A 130 37.35 -14.12 15.29
CA ILE A 130 36.63 -13.57 16.44
C ILE A 130 36.67 -14.59 17.56
N ASN A 131 37.48 -14.31 18.59
CA ASN A 131 37.61 -15.19 19.74
C ASN A 131 36.34 -15.19 20.61
N ALA A 132 36.04 -16.34 21.23
CA ALA A 132 34.89 -16.51 22.12
C ALA A 132 34.85 -15.49 23.26
N HIS A 133 36.00 -15.11 23.83
CA HIS A 133 36.08 -14.10 24.90
C HIS A 133 35.68 -12.68 24.43
N VAL A 134 35.69 -12.42 23.12
CA VAL A 134 35.20 -11.17 22.50
C VAL A 134 33.74 -11.33 22.07
N ALA A 135 33.38 -12.45 21.46
CA ALA A 135 32.03 -12.68 20.93
C ALA A 135 30.96 -12.79 22.03
N ILE A 136 31.21 -13.64 23.05
CA ILE A 136 30.23 -13.95 24.11
C ILE A 136 29.70 -12.69 24.83
N PRO A 137 30.55 -11.73 25.28
CA PRO A 137 30.05 -10.53 25.94
C PRO A 137 29.40 -9.50 24.99
N ASN A 138 29.48 -9.69 23.66
CA ASN A 138 28.95 -8.75 22.67
C ASN A 138 27.74 -9.32 21.88
N CYS A 139 27.23 -10.49 22.26
CA CYS A 139 26.01 -11.07 21.72
C CYS A 139 24.91 -11.03 22.78
N GLU A 140 24.18 -9.89 22.80
CA GLU A 140 22.95 -9.67 23.58
C GLU A 140 21.69 -9.85 22.71
#